data_AF-A0A661GL92-F1
#
_entry.id   AF-A0A661GL92-F1
#
_cell.length_a   1.000
_cell.length_b   1.000
_cell.length_c   1.000
_cell.angle_alpha   90.00
_cell.angle_beta   90.00
_cell.angle_gamma   90.00
#
_symmetry.space_group_name_H-M   'P 1'
#
loop_
_entity.id
_entity.type
_entity.pdbx_description
1 polymer ?
#
loop_
_entity_poly.entity_id
_entity_poly.type
_entity_poly.pdbx_seq_one_letter_code
_entity_poly.pdbx_strand_id
1 'polypeptide(L)'
;MADNQTELLSAASCTEIDTELAKYPADQRQSAVMATLRIAQDANGGWLPRELMDAVADYLGMPALAVYEVATFYSVYELKPVGRDKTCVCTNLSSL
;
A
#
# COMPACT_ATOMS: atom_id res chain seq x y z
N MET A 1 0.23 -16.54 -15.75
CA MET A 1 -0.63 -16.56 -14.54
C MET A 1 -0.42 -15.27 -13.74
N ALA A 2 -0.41 -14.10 -14.40
CA ALA A 2 -0.20 -12.78 -13.76
C ALA A 2 -1.42 -11.86 -13.90
N ASP A 3 -2.47 -12.32 -14.59
CA ASP A 3 -3.55 -11.47 -15.07
C ASP A 3 -4.68 -11.24 -14.04
N ASN A 4 -4.61 -11.86 -12.86
CA ASN A 4 -5.69 -11.81 -11.86
C ASN A 4 -5.43 -10.85 -10.69
N GLN A 5 -4.24 -10.26 -10.57
CA GLN A 5 -3.90 -9.42 -9.41
C GLN A 5 -4.25 -7.94 -9.64
N THR A 6 -4.16 -7.44 -10.88
CA THR A 6 -4.62 -6.09 -11.23
C THR A 6 -6.13 -5.91 -11.07
N GLU A 7 -6.94 -6.97 -11.19
CA GLU A 7 -8.40 -6.92 -10.97
C GLU A 7 -8.78 -6.65 -9.51
N LEU A 8 -7.86 -6.82 -8.56
CA LEU A 8 -8.09 -6.51 -7.15
C LEU A 8 -8.04 -5.00 -6.86
N LEU A 9 -7.39 -4.23 -7.74
CA LEU A 9 -7.34 -2.77 -7.64
C LEU A 9 -8.55 -2.18 -8.38
N SER A 10 -9.38 -1.42 -7.65
CA SER A 10 -10.49 -0.68 -8.25
C SER A 10 -9.98 0.37 -9.25
N ALA A 11 -10.77 0.66 -10.30
CA ALA A 11 -10.44 1.71 -11.27
C ALA A 11 -10.20 3.09 -10.64
N ALA A 12 -10.86 3.37 -9.51
CA ALA A 12 -10.63 4.57 -8.72
C ALA A 12 -9.21 4.59 -8.11
N SER A 13 -8.78 3.46 -7.54
CA SER A 13 -7.46 3.29 -6.95
C SER A 13 -6.35 3.48 -7.99
N CYS A 14 -6.49 2.90 -9.19
CA CYS A 14 -5.51 3.08 -10.26
C CYS A 14 -5.34 4.55 -10.64
N THR A 15 -6.44 5.31 -10.75
CA THR A 15 -6.39 6.75 -11.07
C THR A 15 -5.64 7.55 -10.00
N GLU A 16 -5.86 7.24 -8.72
CA GLU A 16 -5.14 7.87 -7.62
C GLU A 16 -3.66 7.51 -7.64
N ILE A 17 -3.34 6.23 -7.90
CA ILE A 17 -1.96 5.76 -7.99
C ILE A 17 -1.24 6.46 -9.16
N ASP A 18 -1.87 6.62 -10.31
CA ASP A 18 -1.29 7.34 -11.45
C ASP A 18 -1.02 8.81 -11.12
N THR A 19 -1.90 9.44 -10.35
CA THR A 19 -1.72 10.81 -9.86
C THR A 19 -0.51 10.93 -8.93
N GLU A 20 -0.30 9.94 -8.04
CA GLU A 20 0.87 9.88 -7.18
C GLU A 20 2.16 9.58 -7.97
N LEU A 21 2.08 8.68 -8.95
CA LEU A 21 3.20 8.34 -9.84
C LEU A 21 3.65 9.54 -10.66
N ALA A 22 2.72 10.42 -11.07
CA ALA A 22 3.05 11.65 -11.81
C ALA A 22 3.93 12.63 -11.02
N LYS A 23 4.01 12.50 -9.69
CA LYS A 23 4.88 13.34 -8.84
C LYS A 23 6.34 12.91 -8.90
N TYR A 24 6.61 11.67 -9.31
CA TYR A 24 7.96 11.10 -9.34
C TYR A 24 8.42 10.94 -10.80
N PRO A 25 9.73 11.17 -11.08
CA PRO A 25 10.27 10.86 -12.40
C PRO A 25 10.16 9.35 -12.68
N ALA A 26 10.07 8.98 -13.96
CA ALA A 26 9.79 7.60 -14.39
C ALA A 26 10.82 6.56 -13.89
N ASP A 27 12.03 7.00 -13.55
CA ASP A 27 13.11 6.15 -13.01
C ASP A 27 12.95 5.87 -11.50
N GLN A 28 12.13 6.66 -10.80
CA GLN A 28 11.95 6.60 -9.34
C GLN A 28 10.53 6.22 -8.92
N ARG A 29 9.83 5.42 -9.74
CA ARG A 29 8.47 4.93 -9.44
C ARG A 29 8.37 4.17 -8.13
N GLN A 30 9.45 3.52 -7.72
CA GLN A 30 9.59 2.85 -6.41
C GLN A 30 9.30 3.77 -5.21
N SER A 31 9.54 5.09 -5.34
CA SER A 31 9.24 6.05 -4.27
C SER A 31 7.74 6.21 -4.00
N ALA A 32 6.90 5.88 -4.98
CA ALA A 32 5.44 5.93 -4.84
C ALA A 32 4.86 4.72 -4.06
N VAL A 33 5.67 3.69 -3.75
CA VAL A 33 5.21 2.45 -3.10
C VAL A 33 4.42 2.72 -1.82
N MET A 34 4.83 3.71 -1.02
CA MET A 34 4.13 4.07 0.22
C MET A 34 2.71 4.56 -0.03
N ALA A 35 2.57 5.43 -1.03
CA ALA A 35 1.29 6.03 -1.41
C ALA A 35 0.39 4.96 -2.04
N THR A 36 0.94 4.15 -2.94
CA THR A 36 0.24 3.04 -3.59
C THR A 36 -0.29 2.03 -2.57
N LEU A 37 0.53 1.61 -1.60
CA LEU A 37 0.10 0.69 -0.54
C LEU A 37 -0.99 1.29 0.35
N ARG A 38 -0.92 2.59 0.66
CA ARG A 38 -1.95 3.28 1.44
C ARG A 38 -3.29 3.28 0.69
N ILE A 39 -3.28 3.67 -0.59
CA ILE A 39 -4.49 3.67 -1.43
C ILE A 39 -5.09 2.27 -1.50
N ALA A 40 -4.25 1.24 -1.68
CA ALA A 40 -4.70 -0.15 -1.72
C ALA A 40 -5.32 -0.59 -0.38
N GLN A 41 -4.71 -0.24 0.76
CA GLN A 41 -5.25 -0.55 2.09
C GLN A 41 -6.60 0.12 2.33
N ASP A 42 -6.73 1.40 1.97
CA ASP A 42 -7.97 2.16 2.14
C ASP A 42 -9.09 1.58 1.27
N ALA A 43 -8.78 1.21 0.02
CA ALA A 43 -9.72 0.56 -0.88
C ALA A 43 -10.19 -0.82 -0.37
N ASN A 44 -9.34 -1.55 0.35
CA ASN A 44 -9.63 -2.88 0.88
C ASN A 44 -10.20 -2.87 2.32
N GLY A 45 -10.61 -1.70 2.82
CA GLY A 45 -11.27 -1.60 4.13
C GLY A 45 -10.31 -1.66 5.32
N GLY A 46 -9.06 -1.20 5.14
CA GLY A 46 -8.13 -0.91 6.23
C GLY A 46 -7.07 -1.98 6.49
N TRP A 47 -6.97 -3.03 5.66
CA TRP A 47 -5.92 -4.05 5.77
C TRP A 47 -5.39 -4.51 4.41
N LEU A 48 -4.17 -5.03 4.38
CA LEU A 48 -3.41 -5.40 3.19
C LEU A 48 -3.13 -6.92 3.17
N PRO A 49 -3.91 -7.73 2.43
CA PRO A 49 -3.57 -9.12 2.16
C PRO A 49 -2.37 -9.22 1.22
N ARG A 50 -1.67 -10.36 1.26
CA ARG A 50 -0.51 -10.62 0.39
C ARG A 50 -0.82 -10.47 -1.09
N GLU A 51 -1.99 -10.93 -1.52
CA GLU A 51 -2.46 -10.83 -2.90
C GLU A 51 -2.56 -9.37 -3.38
N LEU A 52 -2.95 -8.44 -2.49
CA LEU A 52 -3.02 -7.01 -2.80
C LEU A 52 -1.62 -6.39 -2.90
N MET A 53 -0.67 -6.87 -2.10
CA MET A 53 0.72 -6.43 -2.16
C MET A 53 1.41 -6.88 -3.43
N ASP A 54 1.16 -8.13 -3.85
CA ASP A 54 1.66 -8.64 -5.13
C ASP A 54 1.05 -7.84 -6.30
N ALA A 55 -0.24 -7.53 -6.26
CA ALA A 55 -0.89 -6.64 -7.25
C ALA A 55 -0.23 -5.26 -7.35
N VAL A 56 0.11 -4.66 -6.20
CA VAL A 56 0.82 -3.38 -6.14
C VAL A 56 2.24 -3.50 -6.69
N ALA A 57 2.93 -4.60 -6.42
CA ALA A 57 4.27 -4.86 -6.94
C ALA A 57 4.26 -4.96 -8.47
N ASP A 58 3.29 -5.71 -9.02
CA ASP A 58 3.09 -5.85 -10.47
C ASP A 58 2.72 -4.51 -11.11
N TYR A 59 1.87 -3.70 -10.47
CA TYR A 59 1.49 -2.37 -10.96
C TYR A 59 2.68 -1.41 -11.04
N LEU A 60 3.54 -1.41 -10.02
CA LEU A 60 4.73 -0.56 -9.96
C LEU A 60 5.91 -1.12 -10.79
N GLY A 61 5.82 -2.38 -11.23
CA GLY A 61 6.90 -3.08 -11.93
C GLY A 61 8.12 -3.32 -11.03
N MET A 62 7.91 -3.59 -9.75
CA MET A 62 8.96 -3.80 -8.75
C MET A 62 8.83 -5.19 -8.10
N PRO A 63 9.91 -5.75 -7.51
CA PRO A 63 9.83 -7.06 -6.87
C PRO A 63 8.90 -7.02 -5.66
N ALA A 64 8.00 -8.01 -5.54
CA ALA A 64 7.07 -8.15 -4.42
C ALA A 64 7.79 -8.16 -3.05
N LEU A 65 9.01 -8.70 -2.99
CA LEU A 65 9.84 -8.69 -1.80
C LEU A 65 10.09 -7.27 -1.26
N ALA A 66 10.38 -6.30 -2.13
CA ALA A 66 10.60 -4.92 -1.71
C ALA A 66 9.32 -4.27 -1.18
N VAL A 67 8.16 -4.63 -1.75
CA VAL A 67 6.85 -4.19 -1.24
C VAL A 67 6.58 -4.76 0.14
N TYR A 68 6.90 -6.05 0.37
CA TYR A 68 6.78 -6.70 1.68
C TYR A 68 7.70 -6.09 2.72
N GLU A 69 8.95 -5.77 2.37
CA GLU A 69 9.88 -5.08 3.26
C GLU A 69 9.30 -3.73 3.70
N VAL A 70 8.79 -2.94 2.76
CA VAL A 70 8.15 -1.66 3.08
C VAL A 70 6.93 -1.85 3.99
N ALA A 71 6.03 -2.76 3.63
CA ALA A 71 4.80 -2.95 4.38
C ALA A 71 5.02 -3.49 5.80
N THR A 72 6.10 -4.25 6.02
CA THR A 72 6.49 -4.74 7.35
C THR A 72 7.31 -3.72 8.15
N PHE A 73 8.07 -2.85 7.47
CA PHE A 73 8.89 -1.82 8.10
C PHE A 73 8.05 -0.69 8.71
N TYR A 74 7.00 -0.26 8.01
CA TYR A 74 6.15 0.85 8.45
C TYR A 74 4.91 0.37 9.21
N SER A 75 4.82 0.72 10.50
CA SER A 75 3.71 0.34 11.40
C SER A 75 2.34 0.94 11.06
N VAL A 76 2.24 1.72 9.98
CA VAL A 76 0.96 2.28 9.50
C VAL A 76 0.16 1.26 8.67
N TYR A 77 0.84 0.24 8.11
CA TYR A 77 0.21 -0.77 7.28
C TYR A 77 -0.27 -1.95 8.11
N GLU A 78 -1.52 -2.35 7.90
CA GLU A 78 -2.13 -3.46 8.63
C GLU A 78 -2.09 -4.73 7.78
N LEU A 79 -1.25 -5.68 8.18
CA LEU A 79 -1.11 -6.99 7.49
C LEU A 79 -2.19 -8.00 7.89
N LYS A 80 -3.00 -7.66 8.89
CA LYS A 80 -4.02 -8.50 9.48
C LYS A 80 -5.35 -7.75 9.47
N PRO A 81 -6.49 -8.45 9.42
CA PRO A 81 -7.79 -7.80 9.47
C PRO A 81 -7.92 -7.01 10.77
N VAL A 82 -8.24 -5.72 10.64
CA VAL A 82 -8.49 -4.80 11.74
C VAL A 82 -9.96 -4.39 11.76
N GLY A 83 -10.40 -3.85 12.89
CA GLY A 83 -11.72 -3.24 13.00
C GLY A 83 -11.85 -1.99 12.12
N ARG A 84 -13.09 -1.55 11.89
CA ARG A 84 -13.41 -0.34 11.09
C ARG A 84 -12.66 0.91 11.57
N ASP A 85 -12.53 1.06 12.89
CA ASP A 85 -11.89 2.22 13.52
C ASP A 85 -10.70 1.76 14.35
N LYS A 86 -9.49 2.23 13.98
CA LYS A 86 -8.26 1.97 14.73
C LYS A 86 -7.88 3.20 15.57
N THR A 87 -7.98 3.10 16.88
CA THR A 87 -7.49 4.13 17.80
C THR A 87 -6.04 3.85 18.18
N CYS A 88 -5.11 4.70 17.71
CA CYS A 88 -3.70 4.65 18.10
C CYS A 88 -3.44 5.68 19.20
N VAL A 89 -3.07 5.24 20.40
CA VAL A 89 -2.73 6.12 21.52
C VAL A 89 -1.22 6.28 21.57
N CYS A 90 -0.75 7.53 21.48
CA CYS A 90 0.67 7.84 21.65
C CYS A 90 1.08 7.64 23.11
N THR A 91 2.00 6.70 23.36
CA THR A 91 2.55 6.43 24.71
C THR A 91 4.00 6.90 24.84
N ASN A 92 4.35 8.00 24.17
CA ASN A 92 5.69 8.60 24.29
C ASN A 92 5.81 9.40 25.59
N LEU A 93 7.03 9.60 26.08
CA LEU A 93 7.34 10.35 27.31
C LEU A 93 6.75 11.76 27.33
N SER A 94 6.63 12.42 26.17
CA SER A 94 6.03 13.75 26.07
C SER A 94 4.51 13.78 26.32
N SER A 95 3.85 12.61 26.33
CA SER A 95 2.39 12.47 26.45
C SER A 95 1.98 11.84 27.80
N LEU A 96 2.95 11.62 28.69
CA LEU A 96 2.79 11.20 30.09
C LEU A 96 2.89 12.41 31.01
#